data_AF-A0A924DKQ2-F1
#
_entry.id   AF-A0A924DKQ2-F1
#
_cell.length_a   1.000
_cell.length_b   1.000
_cell.length_c   1.000
_cell.angle_alpha   90.00
_cell.angle_beta   90.00
_cell.angle_gamma   90.00
#
_symmetry.space_group_name_H-M   'P 1'
#
loop_
_entity.id
_entity.type
_entity.pdbx_description
1 polymer ?
#
loop_
_entity_poly.entity_id
_entity_poly.type
_entity_poly.pdbx_seq_one_letter_code
_entity_poly.pdbx_strand_id
1 'polypeptide(L)'
;MKKTLFFLLVVSLINNVHGQPQQIVLSANDEYVKNLGALETFNVATIADTITHKFADKKDKARAIFYWVSNNISLDAKAIKSNDNKKVDPVIVVQTRRATPLGFANLIQEMCSMANIRCLVVDGYVKNYAEEIDNKAEEINHSWNVVQLGQSPDKWFYIDAAKASGYLDKKMAVFTKLFTSEYFFADKTLFNLDHYPDNSAWFLGGEQKSISQFYSLPVIGNTAYAYGLQKPVPITGMIKTKTTNTISFSFNYNPSMAISTISLVMGEGNKQSKPEPMNFTDNGGSVKFNYKFKKADTFTVKILVDGKELLQYIVEVEE
;
A
#
# COMPACT_ATOMS: atom_id res chain seq x y z
N MET A 1 72.66 -10.77 4.62
CA MET A 1 71.62 -11.81 4.41
C MET A 1 70.25 -11.13 4.47
N LYS A 2 69.53 -11.07 3.35
CA LYS A 2 68.28 -10.31 3.19
C LYS A 2 67.13 -11.01 3.93
N LYS A 3 66.36 -10.23 4.69
CA LYS A 3 65.13 -10.66 5.39
C LYS A 3 63.96 -10.59 4.41
N THR A 4 63.20 -11.68 4.29
CA THR A 4 61.94 -11.70 3.53
C THR A 4 60.80 -11.85 4.53
N LEU A 5 59.98 -10.81 4.66
CA LEU A 5 58.79 -10.77 5.50
C LEU A 5 57.58 -11.13 4.63
N PHE A 6 56.90 -12.23 4.95
CA PHE A 6 55.69 -12.66 4.24
C PHE A 6 54.48 -11.95 4.85
N PHE A 7 53.83 -11.06 4.11
CA PHE A 7 52.59 -10.40 4.51
C PHE A 7 51.42 -11.28 4.05
N LEU A 8 50.68 -11.89 4.98
CA LEU A 8 49.44 -12.61 4.66
C LEU A 8 48.30 -11.58 4.57
N LEU A 9 47.82 -11.31 3.34
CA LEU A 9 46.67 -10.46 3.10
C LEU A 9 45.39 -11.27 3.37
N VAL A 10 44.74 -11.01 4.50
CA VAL A 10 43.40 -11.55 4.79
C VAL A 10 42.37 -10.67 4.09
N VAL A 11 41.86 -11.14 2.95
CA VAL A 11 40.72 -10.52 2.26
C VAL A 11 39.45 -10.95 2.98
N SER A 12 38.86 -10.06 3.77
CA SER A 12 37.53 -10.26 4.33
C SER A 12 36.49 -10.07 3.22
N LEU A 13 35.86 -11.18 2.81
CA LEU A 13 34.68 -11.16 1.95
C LEU A 13 33.51 -10.55 2.74
N ILE A 14 33.23 -9.27 2.49
CA ILE A 14 31.99 -8.63 2.93
C ILE A 14 30.87 -9.21 2.05
N ASN A 15 30.16 -10.20 2.55
CA ASN A 15 28.93 -10.67 1.93
C ASN A 15 27.89 -9.54 2.06
N ASN A 16 27.69 -8.80 0.97
CA ASN A 16 26.50 -7.99 0.81
C ASN A 16 25.30 -8.94 0.77
N VAL A 17 24.61 -9.10 1.91
CA VAL A 17 23.32 -9.77 1.97
C VAL A 17 22.34 -8.89 1.21
N HIS A 18 22.22 -9.15 -0.09
CA HIS A 18 21.09 -8.70 -0.87
C HIS A 18 19.90 -9.52 -0.39
N GLY A 19 18.99 -8.89 0.36
CA GLY A 19 17.72 -9.51 0.71
C GLY A 19 17.03 -9.96 -0.57
N GLN A 20 16.70 -11.25 -0.66
CA GLN A 20 15.91 -11.74 -1.79
C GLN A 20 14.53 -11.06 -1.75
N PRO A 21 13.99 -10.61 -2.90
CA PRO A 21 12.63 -10.10 -2.93
C PRO A 21 11.70 -11.20 -2.44
N GLN A 22 10.98 -10.91 -1.36
CA GLN A 22 9.96 -11.78 -0.79
C GLN A 22 9.04 -12.27 -1.91
N GLN A 23 9.05 -13.59 -2.15
CA GLN A 23 8.27 -14.21 -3.20
C GLN A 23 6.79 -14.13 -2.82
N ILE A 24 6.01 -13.34 -3.54
CA ILE A 24 4.55 -13.29 -3.37
C ILE A 24 4.04 -14.71 -3.68
N VAL A 25 3.49 -15.39 -2.69
CA VAL A 25 2.82 -16.69 -2.89
C VAL A 25 1.52 -16.42 -3.62
N LEU A 26 1.54 -16.64 -4.94
CA LEU A 26 0.35 -16.49 -5.78
C LEU A 26 -0.64 -17.61 -5.47
N SER A 27 -1.92 -17.27 -5.43
CA SER A 27 -2.96 -18.31 -5.37
C SER A 27 -3.04 -19.05 -6.71
N ALA A 28 -3.59 -20.27 -6.74
CA ALA A 28 -3.81 -21.00 -7.98
C ALA A 28 -4.67 -20.21 -9.00
N ASN A 29 -5.54 -19.32 -8.50
CA ASN A 29 -6.33 -18.42 -9.34
C ASN A 29 -5.44 -17.36 -10.01
N ASP A 30 -4.53 -16.77 -9.24
CA ASP A 30 -3.60 -15.77 -9.74
C ASP A 30 -2.64 -16.36 -10.77
N GLU A 31 -2.13 -17.57 -10.55
CA GLU A 31 -1.25 -18.26 -11.51
C GLU A 31 -1.96 -18.48 -12.85
N TYR A 32 -3.22 -18.89 -12.82
CA TYR A 32 -4.01 -19.05 -14.04
C TYR A 32 -4.16 -17.72 -14.79
N VAL A 33 -4.57 -16.65 -14.11
CA VAL A 33 -4.76 -15.34 -14.75
C VAL A 33 -3.43 -14.76 -15.23
N LYS A 34 -2.35 -14.98 -14.47
CA LYS A 34 -1.00 -14.61 -14.90
C LYS A 34 -0.60 -15.29 -16.20
N ASN A 35 -0.93 -16.58 -16.37
CA ASN A 35 -0.61 -17.34 -17.57
C ASN A 35 -1.42 -16.89 -18.80
N LEU A 36 -2.61 -16.31 -18.60
CA LEU A 36 -3.36 -15.64 -19.68
C LEU A 36 -2.69 -14.34 -20.15
N GLY A 37 -1.86 -13.73 -19.29
CA GLY A 37 -1.16 -12.47 -19.58
C GLY A 37 -2.10 -11.27 -19.69
N ALA A 38 -1.68 -10.26 -20.44
CA ALA A 38 -2.43 -9.01 -20.60
C ALA A 38 -3.67 -9.16 -21.50
N LEU A 39 -3.76 -10.25 -22.27
CA LEU A 39 -4.73 -10.49 -23.36
C LEU A 39 -4.64 -9.43 -24.48
N GLU A 40 -4.57 -9.87 -25.73
CA GLU A 40 -4.45 -8.97 -26.91
C GLU A 40 -5.76 -8.24 -27.26
N THR A 41 -6.89 -8.75 -26.79
CA THR A 41 -8.19 -8.09 -27.01
C THR A 41 -8.33 -6.82 -26.14
N PHE A 42 -9.04 -5.82 -26.66
CA PHE A 42 -9.43 -4.62 -25.92
C PHE A 42 -10.91 -4.60 -25.52
N ASN A 43 -11.62 -5.70 -25.74
CA ASN A 43 -13.02 -5.80 -25.35
C ASN A 43 -13.14 -6.20 -23.87
N VAL A 44 -13.75 -5.31 -23.06
CA VAL A 44 -13.92 -5.50 -21.62
C VAL A 44 -14.65 -6.81 -21.30
N ALA A 45 -15.72 -7.13 -22.04
CA ALA A 45 -16.51 -8.35 -21.82
C ALA A 45 -15.74 -9.62 -22.17
N THR A 46 -15.01 -9.63 -23.28
CA THR A 46 -14.15 -10.78 -23.65
C THR A 46 -13.07 -11.00 -22.60
N ILE A 47 -12.43 -9.94 -22.09
CA ILE A 47 -11.44 -10.06 -21.02
C ILE A 47 -12.09 -10.62 -19.75
N ALA A 48 -13.20 -10.03 -19.30
CA ALA A 48 -13.90 -10.45 -18.09
C ALA A 48 -14.31 -11.92 -18.17
N ASP A 49 -14.90 -12.37 -19.28
CA ASP A 49 -15.27 -13.77 -19.49
C ASP A 49 -14.02 -14.68 -19.53
N THR A 50 -12.99 -14.30 -20.28
CA THR A 50 -11.76 -15.10 -20.40
C THR A 50 -11.09 -15.33 -19.05
N ILE A 51 -11.02 -14.32 -18.18
CA ILE A 51 -10.38 -14.46 -16.87
C ILE A 51 -11.29 -15.11 -15.83
N THR A 52 -12.62 -15.17 -16.04
CA THR A 52 -13.56 -15.66 -15.02
C THR A 52 -14.27 -16.99 -15.34
N HIS A 53 -14.39 -17.40 -16.61
CA HIS A 53 -15.25 -18.50 -17.05
C HIS A 53 -14.94 -19.84 -16.37
N LYS A 54 -13.67 -20.09 -16.02
CA LYS A 54 -13.27 -21.35 -15.37
C LYS A 54 -13.68 -21.45 -13.89
N PHE A 55 -14.04 -20.33 -13.27
CA PHE A 55 -14.34 -20.27 -11.83
C PHE A 55 -15.84 -20.35 -11.62
N ALA A 56 -16.28 -21.21 -10.69
CA ALA A 56 -17.68 -21.26 -10.30
C ALA A 56 -18.01 -20.16 -9.28
N ASP A 57 -17.16 -19.99 -8.27
CA ASP A 57 -17.43 -19.13 -7.12
C ASP A 57 -17.18 -17.65 -7.41
N LYS A 58 -18.09 -16.79 -6.91
CA LYS A 58 -17.98 -15.33 -7.06
C LYS A 58 -16.70 -14.77 -6.45
N LYS A 59 -16.20 -15.36 -5.37
CA LYS A 59 -14.93 -14.98 -4.75
C LYS A 59 -13.76 -15.16 -5.71
N ASP A 60 -13.70 -16.30 -6.38
CA ASP A 60 -12.59 -16.62 -7.29
C ASP A 60 -12.65 -15.78 -8.56
N LYS A 61 -13.87 -15.53 -9.09
CA LYS A 61 -14.09 -14.57 -10.18
C LYS A 61 -13.65 -13.16 -9.80
N ALA A 62 -14.03 -12.67 -8.61
CA ALA A 62 -13.60 -11.37 -8.11
C ALA A 62 -12.07 -11.30 -7.95
N ARG A 63 -11.43 -12.37 -7.46
CA ARG A 63 -9.97 -12.45 -7.34
C ARG A 63 -9.30 -12.38 -8.71
N ALA A 64 -9.82 -13.10 -9.69
CA ALA A 64 -9.30 -13.09 -11.05
C ALA A 64 -9.37 -11.70 -11.70
N ILE A 65 -10.51 -11.03 -11.55
CA ILE A 65 -10.72 -9.65 -12.02
C ILE A 65 -9.72 -8.70 -11.33
N PHE A 66 -9.66 -8.72 -10.00
CA PHE A 66 -8.73 -7.90 -9.21
C PHE A 66 -7.27 -8.10 -9.65
N TYR A 67 -6.85 -9.36 -9.76
CA TYR A 67 -5.48 -9.71 -10.11
C TYR A 67 -5.13 -9.19 -11.51
N TRP A 68 -6.00 -9.44 -12.49
CA TRP A 68 -5.79 -9.00 -13.86
C TRP A 68 -5.71 -7.48 -13.96
N VAL A 69 -6.64 -6.76 -13.35
CA VAL A 69 -6.66 -5.28 -13.41
C VAL A 69 -5.42 -4.70 -12.73
N SER A 70 -5.09 -5.15 -11.52
CA SER A 70 -3.94 -4.65 -10.75
C SER A 70 -2.60 -4.91 -11.44
N ASN A 71 -2.51 -5.95 -12.29
CA ASN A 71 -1.27 -6.29 -12.99
C ASN A 71 -1.19 -5.76 -14.43
N ASN A 72 -2.31 -5.41 -15.06
CA ASN A 72 -2.33 -5.02 -16.47
C ASN A 72 -2.74 -3.57 -16.71
N ILE A 73 -3.18 -2.85 -15.69
CA ILE A 73 -3.49 -1.41 -15.75
C ILE A 73 -2.49 -0.65 -14.88
N SER A 74 -1.98 0.47 -15.39
CA SER A 74 -1.06 1.37 -14.67
C SER A 74 -1.74 2.68 -14.28
N LEU A 75 -1.28 3.31 -13.20
CA LEU A 75 -1.74 4.66 -12.86
C LEU A 75 -1.32 5.67 -13.94
N ASP A 76 -2.27 6.48 -14.39
CA ASP A 76 -2.04 7.54 -15.38
C ASP A 76 -1.83 8.89 -14.69
N ALA A 77 -0.58 9.18 -14.38
CA ALA A 77 -0.22 10.40 -13.64
C ALA A 77 -0.67 11.69 -14.34
N LYS A 78 -0.68 11.71 -15.68
CA LYS A 78 -1.14 12.86 -16.46
C LYS A 78 -2.64 13.03 -16.31
N ALA A 79 -3.40 11.94 -16.46
CA ALA A 79 -4.85 11.94 -16.33
C ALA A 79 -5.31 12.40 -14.96
N ILE A 80 -4.63 11.95 -13.89
CA ILE A 80 -4.95 12.35 -12.52
C ILE A 80 -4.71 13.86 -12.34
N LYS A 81 -3.56 14.39 -12.79
CA LYS A 81 -3.25 15.82 -12.68
C LYS A 81 -4.23 16.71 -13.44
N SER A 82 -4.72 16.26 -14.58
CA SER A 82 -5.62 17.03 -15.43
C SER A 82 -7.10 16.78 -15.17
N ASN A 83 -7.45 15.96 -14.17
CA ASN A 83 -8.82 15.47 -13.96
C ASN A 83 -9.47 14.97 -15.26
N ASP A 84 -8.75 14.12 -16.01
CA ASP A 84 -9.23 13.62 -17.30
C ASP A 84 -10.36 12.59 -17.14
N ASN A 85 -11.59 13.07 -17.37
CA ASN A 85 -12.81 12.26 -17.31
C ASN A 85 -12.88 11.14 -18.36
N LYS A 86 -11.98 11.06 -19.34
CA LYS A 86 -11.96 9.92 -20.30
C LYS A 86 -11.29 8.70 -19.71
N LYS A 87 -10.33 8.90 -18.80
CA LYS A 87 -9.52 7.83 -18.19
C LYS A 87 -10.23 7.10 -17.04
N VAL A 88 -11.54 7.31 -16.95
CA VAL A 88 -12.46 6.61 -16.05
C VAL A 88 -13.39 5.64 -16.79
N ASP A 89 -13.41 5.69 -18.13
CA ASP A 89 -14.22 4.80 -18.98
C ASP A 89 -13.52 3.43 -19.12
N PRO A 90 -14.16 2.31 -18.72
CA PRO A 90 -13.60 0.97 -18.83
C PRO A 90 -13.02 0.60 -20.20
N VAL A 91 -13.65 1.06 -21.30
CA VAL A 91 -13.19 0.81 -22.67
C VAL A 91 -11.87 1.52 -22.92
N ILE A 92 -11.77 2.81 -22.56
CA ILE A 92 -10.55 3.60 -22.71
C ILE A 92 -9.43 3.09 -21.79
N VAL A 93 -9.78 2.66 -20.59
CA VAL A 93 -8.82 2.08 -19.64
C VAL A 93 -8.19 0.81 -20.22
N VAL A 94 -9.01 -0.11 -20.75
CA VAL A 94 -8.49 -1.35 -21.38
C VAL A 94 -7.68 -1.05 -22.64
N GLN A 95 -8.12 -0.10 -23.48
CA GLN A 95 -7.39 0.29 -24.69
C GLN A 95 -6.02 0.90 -24.37
N THR A 96 -5.94 1.75 -23.35
CA THR A 96 -4.70 2.48 -23.03
C THR A 96 -3.86 1.81 -21.96
N ARG A 97 -4.40 0.80 -21.27
CA ARG A 97 -3.81 0.10 -20.11
C ARG A 97 -3.40 1.06 -18.99
N ARG A 98 -4.12 2.17 -18.87
CA ARG A 98 -3.81 3.29 -18.00
C ARG A 98 -5.09 3.94 -17.48
N ALA A 99 -5.14 4.25 -16.18
CA ALA A 99 -6.32 4.80 -15.53
C ALA A 99 -6.00 5.72 -14.34
N THR A 100 -6.96 6.56 -13.97
CA THR A 100 -7.03 7.16 -12.63
C THR A 100 -7.57 6.14 -11.62
N PRO A 101 -7.48 6.35 -10.29
CA PRO A 101 -8.12 5.47 -9.31
C PRO A 101 -9.60 5.19 -9.59
N LEU A 102 -10.38 6.21 -9.96
CA LEU A 102 -11.76 6.04 -10.39
C LEU A 102 -11.90 5.14 -11.64
N GLY A 103 -10.98 5.23 -12.60
CA GLY A 103 -10.96 4.34 -13.76
C GLY A 103 -10.63 2.89 -13.42
N PHE A 104 -9.76 2.64 -12.44
CA PHE A 104 -9.58 1.30 -11.88
C PHE A 104 -10.89 0.79 -11.26
N ALA A 105 -11.53 1.62 -10.43
CA ALA A 105 -12.74 1.24 -9.71
C ALA A 105 -13.93 0.96 -10.66
N ASN A 106 -14.10 1.79 -11.69
CA ASN A 106 -15.12 1.59 -12.73
C ASN A 106 -14.86 0.31 -13.53
N LEU A 107 -13.61 0.02 -13.89
CA LEU A 107 -13.27 -1.19 -14.63
C LEU A 107 -13.57 -2.45 -13.81
N ILE A 108 -13.20 -2.47 -12.53
CA ILE A 108 -13.53 -3.58 -11.61
C ILE A 108 -15.04 -3.76 -11.52
N GLN A 109 -15.79 -2.67 -11.32
CA GLN A 109 -17.25 -2.71 -11.23
C GLN A 109 -17.88 -3.29 -12.50
N GLU A 110 -17.45 -2.83 -13.68
CA GLU A 110 -17.97 -3.29 -14.97
C GLU A 110 -17.68 -4.79 -15.19
N MET A 111 -16.44 -5.23 -14.94
CA MET A 111 -16.07 -6.65 -15.04
C MET A 111 -16.82 -7.51 -14.01
N CYS A 112 -17.02 -7.02 -12.79
CA CYS A 112 -17.82 -7.72 -11.78
C CYS A 112 -19.28 -7.84 -12.20
N SER A 113 -19.86 -6.80 -12.80
CA SER A 113 -21.23 -6.83 -13.33
C SER A 113 -21.39 -7.95 -14.37
N MET A 114 -20.47 -8.04 -15.33
CA MET A 114 -20.42 -9.13 -16.33
C MET A 114 -20.28 -10.52 -15.69
N ALA A 115 -19.60 -10.61 -14.55
CA ALA A 115 -19.46 -11.85 -13.78
C ALA A 115 -20.60 -12.13 -12.79
N ASN A 116 -21.70 -11.34 -12.82
CA ASN A 116 -22.83 -11.42 -11.89
C ASN A 116 -22.44 -11.22 -10.41
N ILE A 117 -21.52 -10.30 -10.16
CA ILE A 117 -21.01 -9.94 -8.83
C ILE A 117 -21.43 -8.49 -8.54
N ARG A 118 -22.12 -8.30 -7.41
CA ARG A 118 -22.48 -6.95 -6.99
C ARG A 118 -21.22 -6.23 -6.51
N CYS A 119 -20.86 -5.16 -7.22
CA CYS A 119 -19.71 -4.34 -6.93
C CYS A 119 -20.10 -2.86 -7.03
N LEU A 120 -19.66 -2.05 -6.07
CA LEU A 120 -19.91 -0.61 -6.04
C LEU A 120 -18.59 0.13 -5.96
N VAL A 121 -18.53 1.26 -6.67
CA VAL A 121 -17.45 2.24 -6.52
C VAL A 121 -17.72 3.04 -5.26
N VAL A 122 -16.65 3.31 -4.51
CA VAL A 122 -16.66 4.14 -3.30
C VAL A 122 -15.63 5.22 -3.50
N ASP A 123 -16.07 6.46 -3.37
CA ASP A 123 -15.21 7.63 -3.41
C ASP A 123 -14.82 8.07 -1.99
N GLY A 124 -13.64 8.64 -1.85
CA GLY A 124 -13.18 9.16 -0.57
C GLY A 124 -11.75 9.68 -0.59
N TYR A 125 -11.07 9.48 0.54
CA TYR A 125 -9.79 10.09 0.81
C TYR A 125 -8.75 9.06 1.25
N VAL A 126 -7.53 9.24 0.77
CA VAL A 126 -6.32 8.57 1.25
C VAL A 126 -5.23 9.59 1.53
N LYS A 127 -4.23 9.20 2.31
CA LYS A 127 -2.95 9.93 2.42
C LYS A 127 -1.86 9.09 1.73
N ASN A 128 -1.01 9.74 0.95
CA ASN A 128 0.12 9.14 0.25
C ASN A 128 1.47 9.65 0.79
N TYR A 129 1.53 10.85 1.37
CA TYR A 129 2.75 11.47 1.89
C TYR A 129 2.54 12.13 3.24
N ALA A 130 3.60 12.18 4.06
CA ALA A 130 3.53 12.71 5.42
C ALA A 130 3.01 14.15 5.49
N GLU A 131 3.23 15.00 4.48
CA GLU A 131 2.73 16.38 4.45
C GLU A 131 1.20 16.51 4.40
N GLU A 132 0.51 15.39 4.12
CA GLU A 132 -0.96 15.31 4.17
C GLU A 132 -1.47 14.98 5.59
N ILE A 133 -0.58 14.69 6.55
CA ILE A 133 -0.96 14.52 7.96
C ILE A 133 -1.41 15.88 8.51
N ASP A 134 -2.58 15.88 9.15
CA ASP A 134 -3.29 17.07 9.63
C ASP A 134 -3.63 18.11 8.54
N ASN A 135 -3.47 17.75 7.27
CA ASN A 135 -3.77 18.62 6.13
C ASN A 135 -4.86 17.97 5.26
N LYS A 136 -6.11 18.35 5.52
CA LYS A 136 -7.27 17.80 4.82
C LYS A 136 -7.27 18.19 3.34
N ALA A 137 -7.43 17.21 2.45
CA ALA A 137 -7.68 17.48 1.04
C ALA A 137 -9.03 18.20 0.84
N GLU A 138 -9.04 19.18 -0.05
CA GLU A 138 -10.23 19.98 -0.38
C GLU A 138 -11.28 19.15 -1.15
N GLU A 139 -10.80 18.23 -1.99
CA GLU A 139 -11.63 17.38 -2.84
C GLU A 139 -11.31 15.90 -2.60
N ILE A 140 -12.26 15.04 -2.99
CA ILE A 140 -12.06 13.59 -3.05
C ILE A 140 -10.82 13.28 -3.91
N ASN A 141 -9.91 12.47 -3.37
CA ASN A 141 -8.62 12.21 -4.01
C ASN A 141 -8.40 10.74 -4.39
N HIS A 142 -9.36 9.86 -4.09
CA HIS A 142 -9.24 8.43 -4.39
C HIS A 142 -10.60 7.72 -4.51
N SER A 143 -10.61 6.60 -5.24
CA SER A 143 -11.78 5.75 -5.40
C SER A 143 -11.36 4.28 -5.39
N TRP A 144 -12.19 3.43 -4.78
CA TRP A 144 -12.00 1.98 -4.67
C TRP A 144 -13.33 1.25 -4.83
N ASN A 145 -13.35 -0.06 -4.58
CA ASN A 145 -14.56 -0.86 -4.67
C ASN A 145 -14.95 -1.54 -3.35
N VAL A 146 -16.25 -1.75 -3.20
CA VAL A 146 -16.80 -2.75 -2.28
C VAL A 146 -17.54 -3.83 -3.07
N VAL A 147 -17.35 -5.08 -2.67
CA VAL A 147 -17.95 -6.25 -3.34
C VAL A 147 -18.82 -7.02 -2.36
N GLN A 148 -20.02 -7.41 -2.79
CA GLN A 148 -20.94 -8.24 -2.01
C GLN A 148 -20.89 -9.69 -2.47
N LEU A 149 -20.48 -10.62 -1.59
CA LEU A 149 -20.44 -12.06 -1.88
C LEU A 149 -21.53 -12.89 -1.18
N GLY A 150 -22.57 -12.24 -0.67
CA GLY A 150 -23.71 -12.88 -0.04
C GLY A 150 -24.84 -11.89 0.14
N GLN A 151 -25.87 -12.25 0.92
CA GLN A 151 -27.07 -11.41 1.06
C GLN A 151 -27.02 -10.49 2.28
N SER A 152 -26.17 -10.78 3.26
CA SER A 152 -26.08 -10.03 4.52
C SER A 152 -25.07 -8.87 4.47
N PRO A 153 -25.23 -7.81 5.29
CA PRO A 153 -24.31 -6.67 5.33
C PRO A 153 -22.86 -7.02 5.71
N ASP A 154 -22.64 -8.10 6.47
CA ASP A 154 -21.30 -8.59 6.80
C ASP A 154 -20.56 -9.20 5.60
N LYS A 155 -21.25 -9.41 4.48
CA LYS A 155 -20.72 -9.98 3.23
C LYS A 155 -20.25 -8.92 2.23
N TRP A 156 -20.01 -7.69 2.69
CA TRP A 156 -19.28 -6.67 1.94
C TRP A 156 -17.78 -6.71 2.26
N PHE A 157 -16.98 -6.59 1.21
CA PHE A 157 -15.52 -6.67 1.26
C PHE A 157 -14.89 -5.54 0.46
N TYR A 158 -13.78 -5.01 0.96
CA TYR A 158 -13.00 -3.99 0.24
C TYR A 158 -12.15 -4.60 -0.88
N ILE A 159 -12.05 -3.89 -2.00
CA ILE A 159 -11.07 -4.13 -3.06
C ILE A 159 -10.52 -2.78 -3.50
N ASP A 160 -9.19 -2.64 -3.54
CA ASP A 160 -8.53 -1.50 -4.18
C ASP A 160 -7.47 -1.97 -5.19
N ALA A 161 -7.85 -2.02 -6.46
CA ALA A 161 -6.95 -2.42 -7.53
C ALA A 161 -5.92 -1.33 -7.91
N ALA A 162 -6.21 -0.05 -7.60
CA ALA A 162 -5.32 1.05 -7.91
C ALA A 162 -4.10 1.03 -6.97
N LYS A 163 -4.32 1.00 -5.65
CA LYS A 163 -3.27 0.85 -4.64
C LYS A 163 -2.56 -0.52 -4.74
N ALA A 164 -3.28 -1.56 -5.14
CA ALA A 164 -2.68 -2.86 -5.41
C ALA A 164 -1.76 -2.89 -6.63
N SER A 165 -1.91 -1.98 -7.60
CA SER A 165 -1.08 -1.97 -8.82
C SER A 165 0.32 -1.39 -8.58
N GLY A 166 0.43 -0.48 -7.61
CA GLY A 166 1.64 0.26 -7.30
C GLY A 166 1.33 1.70 -6.89
N TYR A 167 2.30 2.58 -7.08
CA TYR A 167 2.20 3.97 -6.62
C TYR A 167 2.88 4.94 -7.60
N LEU A 168 2.50 6.21 -7.48
CA LEU A 168 3.19 7.31 -8.14
C LEU A 168 4.24 7.92 -7.22
N ASP A 169 5.32 8.43 -7.79
CA ASP A 169 6.23 9.29 -7.05
C ASP A 169 5.53 10.60 -6.60
N LYS A 170 6.11 11.29 -5.63
CA LYS A 170 5.54 12.51 -5.04
C LYS A 170 5.27 13.63 -6.04
N LYS A 171 6.01 13.65 -7.15
CA LYS A 171 5.79 14.62 -8.24
C LYS A 171 4.66 14.18 -9.18
N MET A 172 4.04 13.03 -8.95
CA MET A 172 3.01 12.42 -9.79
C MET A 172 3.45 12.39 -11.26
N ALA A 173 4.62 11.80 -11.50
CA ALA A 173 5.27 11.76 -12.80
C ALA A 173 5.60 10.32 -13.22
N VAL A 174 6.06 9.50 -12.28
CA VAL A 174 6.53 8.13 -12.54
C VAL A 174 5.70 7.14 -11.75
N PHE A 175 5.09 6.20 -12.47
CA PHE A 175 4.44 5.03 -11.89
C PHE A 175 5.47 3.94 -11.61
N THR A 176 5.47 3.44 -10.37
CA THR A 176 6.25 2.28 -9.95
C THR A 176 5.30 1.13 -9.67
N LYS A 177 5.40 0.07 -10.46
CA LYS A 177 4.60 -1.14 -10.26
C LYS A 177 5.02 -1.85 -8.98
N LEU A 178 4.05 -2.15 -8.12
CA LEU A 178 4.23 -2.92 -6.90
C LEU A 178 2.92 -3.65 -6.61
N PHE A 179 2.84 -4.92 -7.01
CA PHE A 179 1.63 -5.69 -6.76
C PHE A 179 1.50 -6.03 -5.26
N THR A 180 0.40 -5.60 -4.64
CA THR A 180 0.08 -5.90 -3.23
C THR A 180 -1.25 -6.64 -3.17
N SER A 181 -1.20 -7.95 -2.92
CA SER A 181 -2.33 -8.87 -2.97
C SER A 181 -3.38 -8.59 -1.90
N GLU A 182 -2.93 -8.04 -0.77
CA GLU A 182 -3.69 -7.84 0.47
C GLU A 182 -4.72 -6.70 0.37
N TYR A 183 -4.72 -5.94 -0.74
CA TYR A 183 -5.82 -5.04 -1.09
C TYR A 183 -7.05 -5.76 -1.64
N PHE A 184 -6.98 -7.07 -1.90
CA PHE A 184 -8.15 -7.90 -2.18
C PHE A 184 -8.75 -8.42 -0.88
N PHE A 185 -9.98 -8.00 -0.59
CA PHE A 185 -10.65 -8.30 0.68
C PHE A 185 -9.80 -7.89 1.86
N ALA A 186 -9.28 -6.67 1.76
CA ALA A 186 -8.41 -6.07 2.75
C ALA A 186 -9.03 -6.14 4.15
N ASP A 187 -8.16 -6.35 5.15
CA ASP A 187 -8.57 -6.28 6.55
C ASP A 187 -9.22 -4.93 6.84
N LYS A 188 -10.44 -4.96 7.40
CA LYS A 188 -11.25 -3.75 7.60
C LYS A 188 -10.58 -2.77 8.55
N THR A 189 -9.88 -3.28 9.57
CA THR A 189 -9.21 -2.42 10.56
C THR A 189 -8.06 -1.66 9.90
N LEU A 190 -7.21 -2.36 9.14
CA LEU A 190 -6.11 -1.74 8.42
C LEU A 190 -6.60 -0.80 7.31
N PHE A 191 -7.59 -1.24 6.52
CA PHE A 191 -8.14 -0.44 5.43
C PHE A 191 -8.71 0.89 5.94
N ASN A 192 -9.40 0.87 7.08
CA ASN A 192 -9.98 2.07 7.71
C ASN A 192 -8.93 2.99 8.39
N LEU A 193 -7.66 2.58 8.51
CA LEU A 193 -6.57 3.49 8.89
C LEU A 193 -6.04 4.29 7.68
N ASP A 194 -6.19 3.72 6.49
CA ASP A 194 -5.60 4.22 5.23
C ASP A 194 -6.64 4.92 4.33
N HIS A 195 -7.90 4.49 4.38
CA HIS A 195 -9.00 4.96 3.54
C HIS A 195 -10.13 5.56 4.37
N TYR A 196 -10.68 6.66 3.88
CA TYR A 196 -11.83 7.35 4.46
C TYR A 196 -12.92 7.52 3.41
N PRO A 197 -14.04 6.77 3.46
CA PRO A 197 -15.12 6.94 2.49
C PRO A 197 -15.83 8.28 2.67
N ASP A 198 -16.20 8.94 1.59
CA ASP A 198 -17.02 10.16 1.64
C ASP A 198 -18.44 9.85 2.16
N ASN A 199 -18.97 8.67 1.82
CA ASN A 199 -20.23 8.15 2.33
C ASN A 199 -20.00 7.06 3.39
N SER A 200 -20.43 7.32 4.62
CA SER A 200 -20.22 6.43 5.75
C SER A 200 -20.94 5.08 5.69
N ALA A 201 -21.91 4.91 4.79
CA ALA A 201 -22.49 3.59 4.51
C ALA A 201 -21.44 2.58 4.01
N TRP A 202 -20.31 3.06 3.47
CA TRP A 202 -19.20 2.24 2.97
C TRP A 202 -18.05 2.09 3.96
N PHE A 203 -18.23 2.55 5.20
CA PHE A 203 -17.32 2.23 6.30
C PHE A 203 -17.68 0.87 6.89
N LEU A 204 -16.87 -0.15 6.61
CA LEU A 204 -17.15 -1.53 6.96
C LEU A 204 -16.49 -1.87 8.30
N GLY A 205 -17.22 -2.59 9.16
CA GLY A 205 -16.65 -3.18 10.38
C GLY A 205 -16.56 -2.25 11.59
N GLY A 206 -17.23 -1.10 11.57
CA GLY A 206 -17.30 -0.20 12.72
C GLY A 206 -18.00 1.11 12.42
N GLU A 207 -17.73 2.10 13.27
CA GLU A 207 -18.18 3.49 13.07
C GLU A 207 -17.06 4.32 12.46
N GLN A 208 -17.42 5.13 11.45
CA GLN A 208 -16.48 6.05 10.82
C GLN A 208 -16.15 7.20 11.76
N LYS A 209 -14.86 7.40 11.99
CA LYS A 209 -14.34 8.54 12.74
C LYS A 209 -14.56 9.86 11.99
N SER A 210 -14.35 10.99 12.66
CA SER A 210 -14.37 12.28 11.94
C SER A 210 -13.23 12.35 10.92
N ILE A 211 -13.42 13.13 9.86
CA ILE A 211 -12.38 13.31 8.82
C ILE A 211 -11.09 13.88 9.42
N SER A 212 -11.18 14.78 10.41
CA SER A 212 -10.01 15.30 11.12
C SER A 212 -9.25 14.21 11.87
N GLN A 213 -9.95 13.27 12.51
CA GLN A 213 -9.32 12.11 13.16
C GLN A 213 -8.67 11.16 12.16
N PHE A 214 -9.15 11.08 10.92
CA PHE A 214 -8.49 10.33 9.86
C PHE A 214 -7.21 11.02 9.38
N TYR A 215 -7.25 12.33 9.17
CA TYR A 215 -6.07 13.10 8.74
C TYR A 215 -4.98 13.16 9.81
N SER A 216 -5.31 13.00 11.09
CA SER A 216 -4.33 12.92 12.16
C SER A 216 -3.65 11.56 12.31
N LEU A 217 -4.06 10.52 11.57
CA LEU A 217 -3.38 9.22 11.54
C LEU A 217 -2.06 9.30 10.75
N PRO A 218 -1.08 8.40 11.00
CA PRO A 218 0.08 8.27 10.12
C PRO A 218 -0.33 7.86 8.71
N VAL A 219 0.57 8.05 7.76
CA VAL A 219 0.43 7.48 6.41
C VAL A 219 0.71 5.99 6.47
N ILE A 220 -0.14 5.19 5.84
CA ILE A 220 0.00 3.73 5.75
C ILE A 220 0.62 3.37 4.40
N GLY A 221 1.78 2.70 4.42
CA GLY A 221 2.46 2.25 3.19
C GLY A 221 1.96 0.89 2.71
N ASN A 222 2.21 0.52 1.45
CA ASN A 222 1.84 -0.80 0.91
C ASN A 222 2.42 -1.97 1.72
N THR A 223 3.61 -1.81 2.32
CA THR A 223 4.21 -2.83 3.19
C THR A 223 3.34 -3.12 4.42
N ALA A 224 2.58 -2.14 4.92
CA ALA A 224 1.68 -2.35 6.05
C ALA A 224 0.61 -3.40 5.72
N TYR A 225 0.10 -3.41 4.48
CA TYR A 225 -0.84 -4.44 4.01
C TYR A 225 -0.17 -5.80 3.90
N ALA A 226 1.02 -5.87 3.27
CA ALA A 226 1.77 -7.12 3.13
C ALA A 226 2.04 -7.80 4.50
N TYR A 227 2.36 -7.01 5.52
CA TYR A 227 2.62 -7.52 6.88
C TYR A 227 1.35 -7.62 7.74
N GLY A 228 0.18 -7.21 7.26
CA GLY A 228 -1.06 -7.23 8.04
C GLY A 228 -0.99 -6.35 9.28
N LEU A 229 -0.47 -5.13 9.13
CA LEU A 229 -0.28 -4.17 10.20
C LEU A 229 -1.58 -3.90 10.95
N GLN A 230 -1.49 -3.84 12.28
CA GLN A 230 -2.57 -3.42 13.15
C GLN A 230 -2.03 -2.50 14.24
N LYS A 231 -2.83 -1.49 14.61
CA LYS A 231 -2.60 -0.66 15.81
C LYS A 231 -1.18 -0.04 15.86
N PRO A 232 -0.85 0.90 14.96
CA PRO A 232 0.41 1.62 15.07
C PRO A 232 0.42 2.52 16.30
N VAL A 233 1.58 2.62 16.93
CA VAL A 233 1.87 3.51 18.05
C VAL A 233 3.14 4.28 17.70
N PRO A 234 3.14 5.62 17.79
CA PRO A 234 1.98 6.47 18.07
C PRO A 234 0.86 6.33 17.02
N ILE A 235 -0.39 6.48 17.47
CA ILE A 235 -1.56 6.43 16.58
C ILE A 235 -1.77 7.75 15.82
N THR A 236 -1.21 8.85 16.34
CA THR A 236 -1.19 10.14 15.66
C THR A 236 0.04 10.23 14.77
N GLY A 237 -0.16 10.64 13.52
CA GLY A 237 0.87 10.88 12.51
C GLY A 237 1.75 12.07 12.85
N MET A 238 1.19 13.10 13.50
CA MET A 238 1.95 14.21 14.06
C MET A 238 2.36 13.89 15.50
N ILE A 239 3.67 13.93 15.75
CA ILE A 239 4.27 13.65 17.05
C ILE A 239 5.04 14.89 17.49
N LYS A 240 4.70 15.43 18.67
CA LYS A 240 5.46 16.52 19.30
C LYS A 240 6.31 15.97 20.43
N THR A 241 7.59 16.29 20.44
CA THR A 241 8.54 15.77 21.43
C THR A 241 9.68 16.75 21.69
N LYS A 242 10.59 16.39 22.60
CA LYS A 242 11.82 17.15 22.89
C LYS A 242 13.06 16.32 22.61
N THR A 243 14.22 16.96 22.41
CA THR A 243 15.50 16.26 22.23
C THR A 243 15.89 15.42 23.43
N THR A 244 15.31 15.68 24.60
CA THR A 244 15.52 14.93 25.84
C THR A 244 14.68 13.66 25.94
N ASN A 245 13.59 13.57 25.19
CA ASN A 245 12.59 12.50 25.26
C ASN A 245 12.91 11.33 24.33
N THR A 246 12.50 10.14 24.75
CA THR A 246 12.52 8.93 23.91
C THR A 246 11.11 8.61 23.47
N ILE A 247 10.89 8.45 22.16
CA ILE A 247 9.62 8.01 21.59
C ILE A 247 9.65 6.49 21.44
N SER A 248 8.57 5.83 21.84
CA SER A 248 8.36 4.41 21.61
C SER A 248 7.46 4.22 20.39
N PHE A 249 7.94 3.44 19.43
CA PHE A 249 7.16 2.98 18.29
C PHE A 249 6.79 1.51 18.47
N SER A 250 5.56 1.15 18.13
CA SER A 250 5.14 -0.26 18.10
C SER A 250 4.01 -0.49 17.13
N PHE A 251 3.91 -1.71 16.62
CA PHE A 251 2.78 -2.15 15.80
C PHE A 251 2.62 -3.66 15.90
N ASN A 252 1.39 -4.13 15.71
CA ASN A 252 1.11 -5.55 15.53
C ASN A 252 1.15 -5.88 14.04
N TYR A 253 1.45 -7.14 13.72
CA TYR A 253 1.54 -7.63 12.35
C TYR A 253 1.20 -9.13 12.32
N ASN A 254 1.03 -9.69 11.12
CA ASN A 254 0.77 -11.11 10.92
C ASN A 254 1.99 -11.96 11.35
N PRO A 255 1.92 -12.77 12.41
CA PRO A 255 3.05 -13.54 12.93
C PRO A 255 3.68 -14.54 11.95
N SER A 256 2.97 -14.90 10.87
CA SER A 256 3.53 -15.75 9.81
C SER A 256 4.55 -15.04 8.92
N MET A 257 4.65 -13.71 9.04
CA MET A 257 5.60 -12.88 8.30
C MET A 257 6.86 -12.65 9.16
N ALA A 258 8.04 -12.98 8.64
CA ALA A 258 9.28 -12.67 9.36
C ALA A 258 9.67 -11.20 9.12
N ILE A 259 10.02 -10.48 10.20
CA ILE A 259 10.64 -9.15 10.11
C ILE A 259 12.12 -9.31 10.41
N SER A 260 12.97 -9.03 9.43
CA SER A 260 14.43 -9.15 9.60
C SER A 260 15.06 -7.84 10.06
N THR A 261 14.56 -6.72 9.56
CA THR A 261 15.11 -5.39 9.83
C THR A 261 14.02 -4.35 10.01
N ILE A 262 14.26 -3.43 10.94
CA ILE A 262 13.55 -2.16 11.03
C ILE A 262 14.57 -1.05 10.89
N SER A 263 14.24 -0.05 10.08
CA SER A 263 15.06 1.16 9.98
C SER A 263 14.20 2.41 9.95
N LEU A 264 14.79 3.52 10.42
CA LEU A 264 14.21 4.85 10.29
C LEU A 264 14.91 5.61 9.19
N VAL A 265 14.11 6.33 8.42
CA VAL A 265 14.61 7.30 7.45
C VAL A 265 13.95 8.64 7.70
N MET A 266 14.75 9.71 7.78
CA MET A 266 14.28 11.05 8.07
C MET A 266 14.48 11.97 6.87
N GLY A 267 13.54 12.89 6.64
CA GLY A 267 13.60 13.87 5.55
C GLY A 267 13.10 13.33 4.21
N GLU A 268 13.17 14.17 3.19
CA GLU A 268 12.54 13.96 1.89
C GLU A 268 13.51 14.25 0.73
N GLY A 269 13.32 13.53 -0.39
CA GLY A 269 14.11 13.70 -1.62
C GLY A 269 15.61 13.61 -1.38
N ASN A 270 16.37 14.56 -1.92
CA ASN A 270 17.84 14.58 -1.82
C ASN A 270 18.36 14.88 -0.40
N LYS A 271 17.49 15.31 0.53
CA LYS A 271 17.83 15.59 1.93
C LYS A 271 17.53 14.42 2.86
N GLN A 272 17.05 13.31 2.31
CA GLN A 272 16.69 12.13 3.06
C GLN A 272 17.95 11.47 3.67
N SER A 273 17.86 11.08 4.95
CA SER A 273 18.93 10.36 5.63
C SER A 273 19.13 8.96 5.03
N LYS A 274 20.31 8.37 5.25
CA LYS A 274 20.45 6.92 5.06
C LYS A 274 19.55 6.19 6.06
N PRO A 275 19.05 4.98 5.73
CA PRO A 275 18.35 4.15 6.70
C PRO A 275 19.19 3.89 7.94
N GLU A 276 18.69 4.32 9.10
CA GLU A 276 19.28 4.06 10.40
C GLU A 276 18.66 2.77 10.97
N PRO A 277 19.43 1.69 11.18
CA PRO A 277 18.88 0.44 11.71
C PRO A 277 18.46 0.58 13.17
N MET A 278 17.28 0.06 13.50
CA MET A 278 16.72 0.11 14.84
C MET A 278 16.92 -1.23 15.57
N ASN A 279 17.30 -1.15 16.84
CA ASN A 279 17.18 -2.28 17.74
C ASN A 279 15.72 -2.42 18.15
N PHE A 280 15.09 -3.54 17.80
CA PHE A 280 13.69 -3.81 18.08
C PHE A 280 13.51 -5.13 18.82
N THR A 281 12.41 -5.24 19.57
CA THR A 281 11.92 -6.49 20.14
C THR A 281 10.71 -6.96 19.34
N ASP A 282 10.62 -8.25 19.08
CA ASP A 282 9.47 -8.90 18.46
C ASP A 282 8.96 -10.03 19.36
N ASN A 283 7.68 -9.95 19.74
CA ASN A 283 7.01 -10.91 20.61
C ASN A 283 5.98 -11.77 19.84
N GLY A 284 6.33 -12.21 18.62
CA GLY A 284 5.53 -13.14 17.84
C GLY A 284 4.27 -12.49 17.25
N GLY A 285 4.45 -11.35 16.57
CA GLY A 285 3.34 -10.57 16.00
C GLY A 285 3.19 -9.16 16.55
N SER A 286 4.12 -8.72 17.39
CA SER A 286 4.14 -7.35 17.91
C SER A 286 5.57 -6.86 18.02
N VAL A 287 5.88 -5.80 17.26
CA VAL A 287 7.20 -5.18 17.27
C VAL A 287 7.18 -3.92 18.10
N LYS A 288 8.27 -3.67 18.83
CA LYS A 288 8.53 -2.42 19.55
C LYS A 288 9.97 -1.98 19.39
N PHE A 289 10.19 -0.69 19.19
CA PHE A 289 11.50 -0.05 19.23
C PHE A 289 11.39 1.38 19.76
N ASN A 290 12.51 1.96 20.16
CA ASN A 290 12.57 3.31 20.72
C ASN A 290 13.52 4.18 19.91
N TYR A 291 13.21 5.47 19.79
CA TYR A 291 14.08 6.43 19.14
C TYR A 291 14.10 7.77 19.89
N LYS A 292 15.29 8.38 19.94
CA LYS A 292 15.51 9.70 20.56
C LYS A 292 16.15 10.63 19.54
N PHE A 293 15.43 11.67 19.17
CA PHE A 293 15.89 12.67 18.21
C PHE A 293 16.99 13.53 18.83
N LYS A 294 18.06 13.76 18.08
CA LYS A 294 19.28 14.44 18.58
C LYS A 294 19.30 15.95 18.29
N LYS A 295 18.36 16.45 17.49
CA LYS A 295 18.30 17.84 17.04
C LYS A 295 16.85 18.31 17.06
N ALA A 296 16.65 19.55 17.46
CA ALA A 296 15.37 20.22 17.29
C ALA A 296 15.18 20.56 15.81
N ASP A 297 14.08 20.07 15.24
CA ASP A 297 13.65 20.28 13.85
C ASP A 297 12.26 19.65 13.66
N THR A 298 11.67 19.84 12.49
CA THR A 298 10.52 19.07 12.03
C THR A 298 10.96 18.03 11.01
N PHE A 299 10.80 16.75 11.35
CA PHE A 299 11.20 15.63 10.52
C PHE A 299 10.00 14.93 9.89
N THR A 300 10.01 14.73 8.59
CA THR A 300 9.28 13.60 7.99
C THR A 300 10.01 12.32 8.35
N VAL A 301 9.33 11.36 8.98
CA VAL A 301 9.92 10.11 9.46
C VAL A 301 9.23 8.94 8.79
N LYS A 302 10.01 8.11 8.11
CA LYS A 302 9.58 6.85 7.49
C LYS A 302 10.09 5.68 8.32
N ILE A 303 9.18 4.79 8.69
CA ILE A 303 9.52 3.50 9.28
C ILE A 303 9.57 2.49 8.14
N LEU A 304 10.72 1.83 7.98
CA LEU A 304 10.93 0.82 6.96
C LEU A 304 11.03 -0.56 7.62
N VAL A 305 10.32 -1.53 7.06
CA VAL A 305 10.46 -2.96 7.38
C VAL A 305 11.07 -3.66 6.17
N ASP A 306 12.17 -4.36 6.38
CA ASP A 306 12.89 -5.09 5.32
C ASP A 306 13.18 -4.22 4.08
N GLY A 307 13.56 -2.97 4.36
CA GLY A 307 13.93 -1.96 3.36
C GLY A 307 12.76 -1.29 2.66
N LYS A 308 11.50 -1.62 3.00
CA LYS A 308 10.29 -1.06 2.38
C LYS A 308 9.49 -0.23 3.37
N GLU A 309 8.91 0.86 2.89
CA GLU A 309 8.15 1.80 3.72
C GLU A 309 6.88 1.15 4.29
N LEU A 310 6.73 1.23 5.61
CA LEU A 310 5.60 0.72 6.39
C LEU A 310 4.67 1.85 6.82
N LEU A 311 5.23 2.91 7.40
CA LEU A 311 4.49 4.05 7.97
C LEU A 311 5.26 5.35 7.72
N GLN A 312 4.54 6.47 7.60
CA GLN A 312 5.12 7.81 7.67
C GLN A 312 4.50 8.66 8.78
N TYR A 313 5.33 9.48 9.42
CA TYR A 313 4.99 10.41 10.48
C TYR A 313 5.59 11.79 10.19
N ILE A 314 5.03 12.84 10.80
CA ILE A 314 5.70 14.12 11.05
C ILE A 314 6.09 14.17 12.52
N VAL A 315 7.35 14.46 12.81
CA VAL A 315 7.85 14.61 14.18
C VAL A 315 8.41 16.01 14.38
N GLU A 316 7.75 16.81 15.20
CA GLU A 316 8.23 18.10 15.67
C GLU A 316 9.04 17.89 16.95
N VAL A 317 10.33 18.22 16.89
CA VAL A 317 11.27 18.07 17.99
C VAL A 317 11.68 19.45 18.47
N GLU A 318 11.39 19.76 19.72
CA GLU A 318 11.88 20.96 20.42
C GLU A 318 13.14 20.63 21.23
N GLU A 319 13.84 21.65 21.72
CA GLU A 319 14.99 21.46 22.62
C GLU A 319 14.62 20.73 23.93
#